data_AF-A0A5C6VFV7-F1
#
_entry.id   AF-A0A5C6VFV7-F1
#
_cell.length_a   1.000
_cell.length_b   1.000
_cell.length_c   1.000
_cell.angle_alpha   90.00
_cell.angle_beta   90.00
_cell.angle_gamma   90.00
#
_symmetry.space_group_name_H-M   'P 1'
#
loop_
_entity.id
_entity.type
_entity.pdbx_description
1 polymer ?
#
loop_
_entity_poly.entity_id
_entity_poly.type
_entity_poly.pdbx_seq_one_letter_code
_entity_poly.pdbx_strand_id
1 'polypeptide(L)'
;MLTATFDAFDTTQQTVQINVGDVVTLKAGGSRMTVTYVGPVARKAGEWLVCQWFDDQGELRQETFAPVDVRLQPRSIPAGSVHLRKFVRIVSP
;
A
#
# COMPACT_ATOMS: atom_id res chain seq x y z
N MET A 1 -10.46 -28.89 18.37
CA MET A 1 -9.26 -28.33 17.74
C MET A 1 -9.68 -27.78 16.38
N LEU A 2 -9.83 -26.46 16.23
CA LEU A 2 -10.17 -25.83 14.94
C LEU A 2 -8.88 -25.59 14.16
N THR A 3 -8.67 -26.36 13.09
CA THR A 3 -7.55 -26.19 12.17
C THR A 3 -7.85 -24.99 11.27
N ALA A 4 -7.22 -23.85 11.57
CA ALA A 4 -7.19 -22.73 10.64
C ALA A 4 -6.20 -23.07 9.53
N THR A 5 -6.73 -23.46 8.36
CA THR A 5 -5.95 -23.52 7.13
C THR A 5 -5.66 -22.06 6.74
N PHE A 6 -4.49 -21.57 7.11
CA PHE A 6 -3.99 -20.33 6.54
C PHE A 6 -3.70 -20.62 5.08
N ASP A 7 -4.56 -20.09 4.20
CA ASP A 7 -4.37 -20.18 2.76
C ASP A 7 -2.95 -19.71 2.45
N ALA A 8 -2.19 -20.64 1.90
CA ALA A 8 -0.87 -20.41 1.39
C ALA A 8 -0.96 -19.19 0.45
N PHE A 9 -0.21 -18.14 0.76
CA PHE A 9 0.18 -17.14 -0.23
C PHE A 9 1.18 -17.78 -1.20
N ASP A 10 0.74 -18.85 -1.86
CA ASP A 10 1.44 -19.45 -2.97
C ASP A 10 1.02 -18.64 -4.20
N THR A 11 1.87 -17.71 -4.59
CA THR A 11 1.87 -17.25 -5.96
C THR A 11 3.32 -16.96 -6.31
N THR A 12 3.96 -17.99 -6.88
CA THR A 12 4.76 -17.94 -8.10
C THR A 12 4.95 -16.54 -8.69
N GLN A 13 6.12 -16.27 -9.27
CA GLN A 13 6.53 -15.06 -10.01
C GLN A 13 5.63 -14.73 -11.22
N GLN A 14 4.33 -14.60 -11.00
CA GLN A 14 3.37 -13.96 -11.87
C GLN A 14 3.70 -12.49 -11.73
N THR A 15 4.15 -11.86 -12.81
CA THR A 15 4.26 -10.40 -12.88
C THR A 15 2.85 -9.84 -12.68
N VAL A 16 2.48 -9.64 -11.41
CA VAL A 16 1.20 -9.09 -11.00
C VAL A 16 1.13 -7.71 -11.65
N GLN A 17 0.25 -7.59 -12.64
CA GLN A 17 0.07 -6.36 -13.38
C GLN A 17 -0.52 -5.31 -12.44
N ILE A 18 0.20 -4.21 -12.26
CA ILE A 18 -0.22 -3.09 -11.42
C ILE A 18 -0.98 -2.10 -12.29
N ASN A 19 -2.15 -1.68 -11.83
CA ASN A 19 -3.05 -0.78 -12.53
C ASN A 19 -3.32 0.48 -11.69
N VAL A 20 -3.75 1.54 -12.36
CA VAL A 20 -4.27 2.74 -11.69
C VAL A 20 -5.45 2.35 -10.79
N GLY A 21 -5.46 2.85 -9.55
CA GLY A 21 -6.44 2.50 -8.52
C GLY A 21 -6.12 1.23 -7.73
N ASP A 22 -5.02 0.54 -8.01
CA ASP A 22 -4.48 -0.45 -7.08
C ASP A 22 -3.98 0.22 -5.79
N VAL A 23 -4.15 -0.48 -4.67
CA VAL A 23 -3.54 -0.09 -3.40
C VAL A 23 -2.28 -0.90 -3.21
N VAL A 24 -1.18 -0.22 -2.92
CA VAL A 24 0.14 -0.81 -2.77
C VAL A 24 0.82 -0.33 -1.49
N THR A 25 1.81 -1.08 -1.04
CA THR A 25 2.77 -0.65 -0.01
C THR A 25 4.17 -1.00 -0.49
N LEU A 26 5.19 -0.25 -0.06
CA LEU A 26 6.57 -0.64 -0.29
C LEU A 26 6.84 -2.00 0.37
N LYS A 27 7.69 -2.81 -0.27
CA LYS A 27 8.16 -4.08 0.32
C LYS A 27 8.92 -3.85 1.63
N ALA A 28 9.58 -2.70 1.77
CA ALA A 28 10.22 -2.25 3.01
C ALA A 28 9.21 -1.85 4.12
N GLY A 29 7.91 -1.82 3.85
CA GLY A 29 6.87 -1.34 4.77
C GLY A 29 6.56 0.16 4.57
N GLY A 30 5.76 0.73 5.46
CA GLY A 30 5.31 2.12 5.38
C GLY A 30 3.83 2.28 5.01
N SER A 31 3.46 3.47 4.54
CA SER A 31 2.07 3.83 4.27
C SER A 31 1.46 3.02 3.13
N ARG A 32 0.15 2.78 3.21
CA ARG A 32 -0.65 2.31 2.06
C ARG A 32 -0.84 3.47 1.10
N MET A 33 -0.55 3.20 -0.17
CA MET A 33 -0.59 4.19 -1.25
C MET A 33 -1.53 3.72 -2.35
N THR A 34 -2.12 4.66 -3.07
CA THR A 34 -2.92 4.39 -4.27
C THR A 34 -2.10 4.72 -5.50
N VAL A 35 -2.07 3.81 -6.48
CA VAL A 35 -1.44 4.05 -7.77
C VAL A 35 -2.31 5.01 -8.58
N THR A 36 -1.76 6.16 -8.97
CA THR A 36 -2.45 7.19 -9.77
C THR A 36 -1.99 7.25 -11.21
N TYR A 37 -0.81 6.69 -11.51
CA TYR A 37 -0.30 6.57 -12.87
C TYR A 37 0.62 5.35 -13.00
N VAL A 38 0.57 4.73 -14.19
CA VAL A 38 1.44 3.63 -14.60
C VAL A 38 1.99 3.98 -15.97
N GLY A 39 3.32 4.00 -16.09
CA GLY A 39 3.98 4.25 -17.37
C GLY A 39 5.33 4.95 -17.24
N PRO A 40 5.91 5.41 -18.36
CA PRO A 40 7.18 6.11 -18.36
C PRO A 40 7.09 7.45 -17.61
N VAL A 41 8.04 7.70 -16.71
CA VAL A 41 8.17 8.99 -16.02
C VAL A 41 9.48 9.66 -16.46
N ALA A 42 9.44 10.98 -16.63
CA ALA A 42 10.51 11.77 -17.24
C ALA A 42 11.94 11.30 -16.89
N ARG A 43 12.76 11.10 -17.92
CA ARG A 43 14.17 10.65 -17.84
C ARG A 43 14.41 9.25 -17.26
N LYS A 44 13.37 8.47 -16.96
CA LYS A 44 13.50 7.07 -16.52
C LYS A 44 12.86 6.14 -17.55
N ALA A 45 13.66 5.23 -18.11
CA ALA A 45 13.17 4.19 -18.99
C ALA A 45 12.40 3.12 -18.19
N GLY A 46 11.49 2.42 -18.87
CA GLY A 46 10.67 1.37 -18.26
C GLY A 46 9.37 1.86 -17.62
N GLU A 47 8.68 0.95 -16.98
CA GLU A 47 7.41 1.19 -16.30
C GLU A 47 7.64 1.71 -14.88
N TRP A 48 7.01 2.83 -14.55
CA TRP A 48 7.07 3.45 -13.23
C TRP A 48 5.67 3.70 -12.71
N LEU A 49 5.54 3.67 -11.39
CA LEU A 49 4.30 3.95 -10.70
C LEU A 49 4.38 5.33 -10.07
N VAL A 50 3.37 6.16 -10.27
CA VAL A 50 3.14 7.31 -9.40
C VAL A 50 2.14 6.89 -8.35
N CYS A 51 2.52 7.02 -7.09
CA CYS A 51 1.72 6.60 -5.94
C CYS A 51 1.42 7.81 -5.06
N GLN A 52 0.19 7.89 -4.55
CA GLN A 52 -0.23 8.91 -3.60
C GLN A 52 -0.67 8.29 -2.27
N TRP A 53 -0.40 8.97 -1.17
CA TRP A 53 -0.84 8.58 0.17
C TRP A 53 -0.95 9.79 1.09
N PHE A 54 -1.61 9.61 2.23
CA PHE A 54 -1.56 10.59 3.32
C PHE A 54 -0.46 10.18 4.28
N ASP A 55 0.40 11.12 4.65
CA ASP A 55 1.41 10.89 5.68
C ASP A 55 0.81 10.95 7.10
N ASP A 56 1.66 10.85 8.12
CA ASP A 56 1.23 10.85 9.52
C ASP A 56 0.57 12.17 9.96
N GLN A 57 0.77 13.27 9.22
CA GLN A 57 0.12 14.56 9.46
C GLN A 57 -1.20 14.71 8.68
N GLY A 58 -1.55 13.73 7.85
CA GLY A 58 -2.71 13.80 6.98
C GLY A 58 -2.47 14.66 5.73
N GLU A 59 -1.22 14.95 5.38
CA GLU A 59 -0.89 15.68 4.15
C GLU A 59 -0.80 14.72 2.97
N LEU A 60 -1.33 15.13 1.82
CA LEU A 60 -1.22 14.35 0.59
C LEU A 60 0.23 14.37 0.10
N ARG A 61 0.83 13.19 -0.01
CA ARG A 61 2.16 12.95 -0.58
C ARG A 61 2.05 12.21 -1.91
N GLN A 62 3.05 12.40 -2.75
CA GLN A 62 3.17 11.74 -4.04
C GLN A 62 4.64 11.40 -4.32
N GLU A 63 4.89 10.18 -4.78
CA GLU A 63 6.24 9.75 -5.15
C GLU A 63 6.20 8.70 -6.28
N THR A 64 7.34 8.50 -6.92
CA THR A 64 7.50 7.55 -8.04
C THR A 64 8.30 6.33 -7.59
N PHE A 65 7.76 5.14 -7.80
CA PHE A 65 8.37 3.87 -7.41
C PHE A 65 8.50 2.91 -8.59
N ALA A 66 9.49 2.02 -8.54
CA ALA A 66 9.56 0.91 -9.49
C ALA A 66 8.51 -0.15 -9.10
N PRO A 67 7.87 -0.83 -10.05
CA PRO A 67 6.91 -1.91 -9.77
C PRO A 67 7.49 -3.01 -8.88
N VAL A 68 8.79 -3.27 -8.97
CA VAL A 68 9.49 -4.28 -8.16
C VAL A 68 9.60 -3.91 -6.68
N ASP A 69 9.46 -2.64 -6.32
CA ASP A 69 9.65 -2.16 -4.94
C ASP A 69 8.35 -2.21 -4.13
N VAL A 70 7.21 -2.45 -4.78
CA VAL A 70 5.89 -2.43 -4.17
C VAL A 70 5.27 -3.82 -4.12
N ARG A 71 4.27 -3.97 -3.25
CA ARG A 71 3.38 -5.14 -3.17
C ARG A 71 1.93 -4.66 -3.19
N LEU A 72 1.06 -5.37 -3.91
CA LEU A 72 -0.38 -5.14 -3.84
C LEU A 72 -0.90 -5.34 -2.42
N GLN A 73 -1.94 -4.58 -2.09
CA GLN A 73 -2.66 -4.67 -0.83
C GLN A 73 -4.15 -4.86 -1.12
N PRO A 74 -4.88 -5.60 -0.26
CA PRO A 74 -6.33 -5.70 -0.35
C PRO A 74 -6.97 -4.32 -0.32
N ARG A 75 -7.86 -4.03 -1.28
CA ARG A 75 -8.59 -2.76 -1.33
C ARG A 75 -9.57 -2.60 -0.16
N SER A 76 -10.10 -3.71 0.34
CA SER A 76 -10.88 -3.74 1.58
C SER A 76 -9.96 -3.85 2.79
N ILE A 77 -10.31 -3.14 3.85
CA ILE A 77 -9.78 -3.41 5.18
C ILE A 77 -10.82 -4.32 5.85
N PRO A 78 -10.47 -5.56 6.23
CA PRO A 78 -11.41 -6.41 6.96
C PRO A 78 -11.86 -5.68 8.23
N ALA A 79 -13.14 -5.79 8.58
CA ALA A 79 -13.67 -5.13 9.78
C ALA A 79 -12.88 -5.46 11.06
N GLY A 80 -12.30 -6.67 11.13
CA GLY A 80 -11.46 -7.11 12.24
C GLY A 80 -10.03 -6.54 12.27
N SER A 81 -9.59 -5.81 11.24
CA SER A 81 -8.22 -5.28 11.13
C SER A 81 -8.09 -3.79 11.46
N VAL A 82 -9.22 -3.10 11.71
CA VAL A 82 -9.23 -1.67 12.05
C VAL A 82 -8.87 -1.48 13.52
N HIS A 83 -7.67 -0.96 13.79
CA HIS A 83 -7.29 -0.48 15.11
C HIS A 83 -7.59 1.02 15.22
N LEU A 84 -8.62 1.38 15.98
CA LEU A 84 -8.88 2.78 16.30
C LEU A 84 -7.73 3.30 17.18
N ARG A 85 -6.89 4.20 16.65
CA ARG A 85 -5.96 4.97 17.49
C ARG A 85 -6.80 5.78 18.47
N LYS A 86 -6.82 5.38 19.74
CA LYS A 86 -7.46 6.16 20.81
C LYS A 86 -6.72 7.50 20.90
N PHE A 87 -7.36 8.59 20.49
CA PHE A 87 -6.89 9.93 20.80
C PHE A 87 -7.00 10.11 22.32
N VAL A 88 -5.90 9.88 23.05
CA VAL A 88 -5.81 10.29 24.45
C VAL A 88 -5.63 11.80 24.44
N ARG A 89 -6.73 12.56 24.60
CA ARG A 89 -6.64 13.97 25.00
C ARG A 89 -6.06 13.99 26.40
N ILE A 90 -4.77 14.30 26.53
CA ILE A 90 -4.21 14.74 27.80
C ILE A 90 -4.69 16.16 27.99
N VAL A 91 -5.72 16.34 28.81
CA VAL A 91 -6.07 17.65 29.37
C VAL A 91 -5.23 17.76 30.65
N SER A 92 -4.16 18.56 30.62
CA SER A 92 -3.45 18.93 31.84
C SER A 92 -4.23 20.02 32.60
N PRO A 93 -4.19 20.00 33.95
CA PRO A 93 -4.90 20.95 34.81
C PRO A 93 -4.29 22.36 34.81
#